data_AF-A0A9P6TE42-F1
#
_entry.id   AF-A0A9P6TE42-F1
#
_cell.length_a   1.000
_cell.length_b   1.000
_cell.length_c   1.000
_cell.angle_alpha   90.00
_cell.angle_beta   90.00
_cell.angle_gamma   90.00
#
_symmetry.space_group_name_H-M   'P 1'
#
loop_
_entity.id
_entity.type
_entity.pdbx_description
1 polymer ?
#
loop_
_entity_poly.entity_id
_entity_poly.type
_entity_poly.pdbx_seq_one_letter_code
_entity_poly.pdbx_strand_id
1 'polypeptide(L)'
;MRTSLFLLLTFISMVYGIDGYKEWCGKNYEAGSPAIAPSGAFIEPPAGSFDLRCTPTIQPYLSTDDLSSASLMLDYSDRSAKIEVVNPSTQRSILKNGPAISGKVLFKLADLGPPRIEPYVLECRVSNPIKCLTTQFTVSFLPPNPTVSGSVVRKNAESGMLEVPGAEGSLRPFFPFGVVSFYCSYDNYLALPNATSVIQDFRRRGINTVHPVPGFPYFTNRTELQILFTSLQEAGIWVQYDTRHSYRNRTQYVCSVAPMLLNKLEIFGLWY
;
A
#
# COMPACT_ATOMS: atom_id res chain seq x y z
N MET A 1 13.98 -34.22 -70.81
CA MET A 1 14.38 -35.24 -69.81
C MET A 1 14.48 -34.51 -68.48
N ARG A 2 13.54 -34.71 -67.53
CA ARG A 2 13.58 -35.73 -66.44
C ARG A 2 14.89 -35.61 -65.66
N THR A 3 14.96 -35.40 -64.33
CA THR A 3 14.05 -35.78 -63.24
C THR A 3 14.57 -35.16 -61.93
N SER A 4 13.65 -34.97 -60.97
CA SER A 4 13.83 -34.49 -59.59
C SER A 4 14.84 -35.28 -58.74
N LEU A 5 15.42 -34.61 -57.73
CA LEU A 5 15.70 -35.25 -56.43
C LEU A 5 15.64 -34.22 -55.28
N PHE A 6 14.64 -34.40 -54.43
CA PHE A 6 14.49 -33.78 -53.11
C PHE A 6 15.60 -34.25 -52.16
N LEU A 7 16.13 -33.37 -51.30
CA LEU A 7 16.39 -33.74 -49.91
C LEU A 7 16.30 -32.53 -48.97
N LEU A 8 15.62 -32.78 -47.87
CA LEU A 8 15.10 -31.90 -46.84
C LEU A 8 16.14 -31.66 -45.74
N LEU A 9 16.31 -30.43 -45.27
CA LEU A 9 16.94 -30.12 -43.98
C LEU A 9 16.19 -28.96 -43.31
N THR A 10 15.20 -29.33 -42.51
CA THR A 10 14.57 -28.49 -41.48
C THR A 10 15.54 -28.28 -40.33
N PHE A 11 15.72 -27.06 -39.81
CA PHE A 11 15.89 -26.84 -38.36
C PHE A 11 15.68 -25.35 -37.97
N ILE A 12 14.64 -25.13 -37.16
CA ILE A 12 14.34 -24.02 -36.21
C ILE A 12 14.01 -22.64 -36.77
N SER A 13 12.70 -22.36 -36.74
CA SER A 13 12.11 -21.04 -36.60
C SER A 13 12.50 -20.42 -35.25
N MET A 14 13.52 -19.55 -35.23
CA MET A 14 13.56 -18.46 -34.24
C MET A 14 12.90 -17.25 -34.90
N VAL A 15 11.67 -16.99 -34.49
CA VAL A 15 10.98 -15.72 -34.72
C VAL A 15 11.78 -14.66 -33.96
N TYR A 16 12.77 -14.05 -34.62
CA TYR A 16 13.24 -12.73 -34.23
C TYR A 16 12.17 -11.76 -34.74
N GLY A 17 11.57 -11.02 -33.81
CA GLY A 17 10.68 -9.90 -34.12
C GLY A 17 11.43 -8.92 -35.01
N ILE A 18 11.13 -8.96 -36.30
CA ILE A 18 11.50 -7.92 -37.25
C ILE A 18 10.46 -6.82 -37.07
N ASP A 19 10.70 -5.93 -36.11
CA ASP A 19 10.24 -4.54 -36.11
C ASP A 19 11.03 -3.79 -35.04
N GLY A 20 12.02 -3.02 -35.48
CA GLY A 20 13.07 -2.42 -34.65
C GLY A 20 12.66 -1.17 -33.88
N TYR A 21 11.49 -1.17 -33.25
CA TYR A 21 11.09 -0.07 -32.36
C TYR A 21 11.74 -0.23 -31.00
N LYS A 22 12.16 0.89 -30.40
CA LYS A 22 12.70 0.87 -29.03
C LYS A 22 11.57 0.71 -28.01
N GLU A 23 11.79 -0.20 -27.07
CA GLU A 23 10.88 -0.43 -25.95
C GLU A 23 11.35 0.30 -24.69
N TRP A 24 10.40 0.80 -23.90
CA TRP A 24 10.58 1.24 -22.53
C TRP A 24 9.53 0.56 -21.65
N CYS A 25 9.96 -0.14 -20.61
CA CYS A 25 9.08 -0.97 -19.76
C CYS A 25 8.20 -1.95 -20.57
N GLY A 26 8.75 -2.56 -21.62
CA GLY A 26 8.03 -3.52 -22.47
C GLY A 26 6.95 -2.91 -23.37
N LYS A 27 7.00 -1.59 -23.62
CA LYS A 27 6.11 -0.88 -24.54
C LYS A 27 6.93 -0.04 -25.52
N ASN A 28 6.51 -0.02 -26.78
CA ASN A 28 7.07 0.89 -27.77
C ASN A 28 6.77 2.34 -27.39
N TYR A 29 7.76 3.23 -27.49
CA TYR A 29 7.60 4.66 -27.17
C TYR A 29 7.88 5.60 -28.35
N GLU A 30 8.27 5.05 -29.51
CA GLU A 30 8.59 5.84 -30.70
C GLU A 30 7.32 6.24 -31.46
N ALA A 31 7.30 7.44 -32.04
CA ALA A 31 6.16 7.93 -32.81
C ALA A 31 5.92 7.04 -34.05
N GLY A 32 4.67 6.60 -34.25
CA GLY A 32 4.31 5.66 -35.31
C GLY A 32 4.47 4.18 -34.94
N SER A 33 4.99 3.87 -33.74
CA SER A 33 5.05 2.48 -33.28
C SER A 33 3.65 1.87 -33.05
N PRO A 34 3.48 0.56 -33.29
CA PRO A 34 2.21 -0.09 -33.06
C PRO A 34 1.89 -0.12 -31.56
N ALA A 35 0.62 0.14 -31.22
CA ALA A 35 0.12 0.00 -29.86
C ALA A 35 0.16 -1.49 -29.45
N ILE A 36 1.07 -1.85 -28.55
CA ILE A 36 1.08 -3.18 -27.93
C ILE A 36 -0.06 -3.22 -26.92
N ALA A 37 -1.00 -4.15 -27.10
CA ALA A 37 -2.08 -4.36 -26.14
C ALA A 37 -1.46 -4.64 -24.76
N PRO A 38 -1.86 -3.91 -23.70
CA PRO A 38 -1.25 -4.10 -22.39
C PRO A 38 -1.49 -5.53 -21.91
N SER A 39 -0.42 -6.26 -21.60
CA SER A 39 -0.51 -7.53 -20.86
C SER A 39 -0.91 -7.19 -19.42
N GLY A 40 -2.20 -7.28 -19.13
CA GLY A 40 -2.74 -6.93 -17.82
C GLY A 40 -4.26 -6.86 -17.76
N ALA A 41 -4.97 -7.41 -18.76
CA ALA A 41 -6.40 -7.56 -18.66
C ALA A 41 -6.70 -8.45 -17.44
N PHE A 42 -7.27 -7.86 -16.40
CA PHE A 42 -7.82 -8.62 -15.30
C PHE A 42 -8.88 -9.55 -15.89
N ILE A 43 -8.77 -10.85 -15.62
CA ILE A 43 -9.82 -11.80 -15.99
C ILE A 43 -11.08 -11.33 -15.28
N GLU A 44 -12.14 -11.05 -16.05
CA GLU A 44 -13.42 -10.70 -15.48
C GLU A 44 -13.88 -11.86 -14.58
N PRO A 45 -14.20 -11.61 -13.31
CA PRO A 45 -14.62 -12.69 -12.43
C PRO A 45 -15.90 -13.33 -12.97
N PRO A 46 -16.10 -14.65 -12.79
CA PRO A 46 -17.31 -15.32 -13.25
C PRO A 46 -18.58 -14.62 -12.73
N ALA A 47 -19.54 -14.40 -13.63
CA ALA A 47 -20.84 -13.84 -13.27
C ALA A 47 -21.51 -14.71 -12.18
N GLY A 48 -21.90 -14.10 -11.06
CA GLY A 48 -22.56 -14.78 -9.95
C GLY A 48 -21.73 -15.00 -8.68
N SER A 49 -20.49 -14.48 -8.62
CA SER A 49 -19.77 -14.30 -7.35
C SER A 49 -20.45 -13.21 -6.53
N PHE A 50 -21.45 -13.61 -5.74
CA PHE A 50 -21.93 -12.84 -4.60
C PHE A 50 -20.85 -12.94 -3.51
N ASP A 51 -19.72 -12.27 -3.71
CA ASP A 51 -18.65 -12.22 -2.73
C ASP A 51 -19.14 -11.41 -1.53
N LEU A 52 -19.57 -12.10 -0.49
CA LEU A 52 -19.61 -11.50 0.84
C LEU A 52 -18.23 -10.93 1.16
N ARG A 53 -18.14 -9.63 1.38
CA ARG A 53 -16.90 -8.99 1.85
C ARG A 53 -17.17 -8.24 3.14
N CYS A 54 -16.27 -8.44 4.10
CA CYS A 54 -16.28 -7.74 5.36
C CYS A 54 -14.89 -7.11 5.53
N THR A 55 -14.84 -5.79 5.42
CA THR A 55 -13.58 -5.04 5.36
C THR A 55 -13.59 -4.01 6.46
N PRO A 56 -12.62 -4.02 7.40
CA PRO A 56 -12.51 -2.96 8.38
C PRO A 56 -12.36 -1.60 7.71
N THR A 57 -13.16 -0.63 8.15
CA THR A 57 -13.24 0.68 7.50
C THR A 57 -11.92 1.41 7.56
N ILE A 58 -11.18 1.28 8.66
CA ILE A 58 -9.84 1.84 8.84
C ILE A 58 -8.91 0.70 9.26
N GLN A 59 -7.69 0.65 8.69
CA GLN A 59 -6.64 -0.27 9.14
C GLN A 59 -5.24 0.34 9.07
N PRO A 60 -4.35 0.09 10.05
CA PRO A 60 -4.63 -0.63 11.29
C PRO A 60 -5.41 0.26 12.30
N TYR A 61 -6.08 -0.38 13.26
CA TYR A 61 -6.53 0.28 14.49
C TYR A 61 -5.39 0.29 15.52
N LEU A 62 -5.36 1.31 16.37
CA LEU A 62 -4.38 1.48 17.45
C LEU A 62 -5.05 1.38 18.81
N SER A 63 -4.31 0.94 19.82
CA SER A 63 -4.77 0.91 21.22
C SER A 63 -5.15 2.27 21.79
N THR A 64 -4.71 3.36 21.15
CA THR A 64 -5.05 4.75 21.50
C THR A 64 -6.33 5.25 20.84
N ASP A 65 -6.91 4.48 19.92
CA ASP A 65 -8.18 4.84 19.28
C ASP A 65 -9.35 4.70 20.26
N ASP A 66 -10.44 5.40 19.99
CA ASP A 66 -11.70 5.15 20.69
C ASP A 66 -12.16 3.71 20.41
N LEU A 67 -12.12 2.89 21.46
CA LEU A 67 -12.46 1.47 21.43
C LEU A 67 -13.91 1.18 21.00
N SER A 68 -14.77 2.20 20.96
CA SER A 68 -16.18 2.09 20.54
C SER A 68 -16.45 2.57 19.11
N SER A 69 -15.45 3.19 18.45
CA SER A 69 -15.61 3.86 17.15
C SER A 69 -15.28 2.98 15.93
N ALA A 70 -14.79 1.76 16.16
CA ALA A 70 -14.36 0.88 15.07
C ALA A 70 -15.55 0.39 14.24
N SER A 71 -15.29 0.17 12.96
CA SER A 71 -16.33 -0.22 12.02
C SER A 71 -15.85 -1.17 10.94
N LEU A 72 -16.82 -1.92 10.40
CA LEU A 72 -16.67 -2.80 9.24
C LEU A 72 -17.54 -2.26 8.12
N MET A 73 -16.98 -2.21 6.91
CA MET A 73 -17.72 -2.12 5.67
C MET A 73 -18.15 -3.53 5.29
N LEU A 74 -19.45 -3.75 5.24
CA LEU A 74 -20.05 -4.97 4.73
C LEU A 74 -20.41 -4.71 3.28
N ASP A 75 -20.11 -5.67 2.40
CA ASP A 75 -20.55 -5.64 1.01
C ASP A 75 -21.27 -6.96 0.72
N TYR A 76 -22.59 -6.87 0.67
CA TYR A 76 -23.49 -7.96 0.38
C TYR A 76 -24.84 -7.41 -0.08
N SER A 77 -25.38 -7.94 -1.17
CA SER A 77 -26.53 -7.34 -1.87
C SER A 77 -27.90 -7.81 -1.36
N ASP A 78 -27.97 -8.93 -0.65
CA ASP A 78 -29.25 -9.47 -0.17
C ASP A 78 -29.62 -8.94 1.22
N ARG A 79 -30.57 -8.00 1.21
CA ARG A 79 -31.10 -7.25 2.36
C ARG A 79 -31.84 -8.11 3.37
N SER A 80 -32.29 -9.32 3.00
CA SER A 80 -33.03 -10.21 3.89
C SER A 80 -32.11 -11.05 4.77
N ALA A 81 -30.82 -11.09 4.46
CA ALA A 81 -29.88 -11.90 5.19
C ALA A 81 -29.50 -11.26 6.55
N LYS A 82 -28.92 -12.08 7.42
CA LYS A 82 -28.36 -11.64 8.69
C LYS A 82 -26.86 -11.84 8.65
N ILE A 83 -26.12 -10.82 9.07
CA ILE A 83 -24.67 -10.87 9.18
C ILE A 83 -24.26 -11.08 10.63
N GLU A 84 -23.37 -12.04 10.84
CA GLU A 84 -22.65 -12.26 12.08
C GLU A 84 -21.14 -12.18 11.81
N VAL A 85 -20.41 -11.53 12.71
CA VAL A 85 -18.95 -11.53 12.69
C VAL A 85 -18.47 -12.21 13.96
N VAL A 86 -17.68 -13.26 13.81
CA VAL A 86 -17.17 -14.05 14.93
C VAL A 86 -15.66 -14.13 14.91
N ASN A 87 -15.07 -14.16 16.10
CA ASN A 87 -13.69 -14.55 16.28
C ASN A 87 -13.64 -16.08 16.46
N PRO A 88 -13.16 -16.85 15.48
CA PRO A 88 -13.14 -18.31 15.55
C PRO A 88 -12.26 -18.85 16.67
N SER A 89 -11.22 -18.11 17.09
CA SER A 89 -10.34 -18.55 18.19
C SER A 89 -11.02 -18.48 19.57
N THR A 90 -11.93 -17.53 19.76
CA THR A 90 -12.63 -17.35 21.05
C THR A 90 -14.10 -17.77 21.01
N GLN A 91 -14.63 -18.07 19.82
CA GLN A 91 -16.06 -18.25 19.54
C GLN A 91 -16.93 -17.07 20.00
N ARG A 92 -16.31 -15.90 20.22
CA ARG A 92 -17.01 -14.67 20.60
C ARG A 92 -17.52 -13.96 19.35
N SER A 93 -18.79 -13.59 19.39
CA SER A 93 -19.40 -12.77 18.35
C SER A 93 -19.07 -11.29 18.60
N ILE A 94 -18.49 -10.65 17.60
CA ILE A 94 -18.12 -9.23 17.58
C ILE A 94 -19.28 -8.39 17.03
N LEU A 95 -20.08 -8.99 16.17
CA LEU A 95 -21.30 -8.39 15.64
C LEU A 95 -22.38 -9.46 15.51
N LYS A 96 -23.56 -9.22 16.11
CA LYS A 96 -24.73 -10.08 15.99
C LYS A 96 -25.85 -9.35 15.25
N ASN A 97 -26.45 -10.02 14.27
CA ASN A 97 -27.59 -9.52 13.50
C ASN A 97 -27.33 -8.15 12.85
N GLY A 98 -26.14 -7.96 12.28
CA GLY A 98 -25.86 -6.76 11.49
C GLY A 98 -26.76 -6.70 10.25
N PRO A 99 -27.15 -5.49 9.79
CA PRO A 99 -27.92 -5.33 8.57
C PRO A 99 -27.14 -5.90 7.37
N ALA A 100 -27.78 -6.75 6.57
CA ALA A 100 -27.20 -7.31 5.34
C ALA A 100 -27.34 -6.37 4.14
N ILE A 101 -26.98 -5.11 4.34
CA ILE A 101 -26.95 -4.11 3.29
C ILE A 101 -25.52 -3.63 3.21
N SER A 102 -25.01 -3.40 2.00
CA SER A 102 -23.71 -2.75 1.83
C SER A 102 -23.69 -1.47 2.65
N GLY A 103 -22.82 -1.42 3.65
CA GLY A 103 -22.95 -0.42 4.70
C GLY A 103 -21.94 -0.59 5.84
N LYS A 104 -21.87 0.45 6.64
CA LYS A 104 -20.96 0.57 7.77
C LYS A 104 -21.63 0.07 9.04
N VAL A 105 -20.99 -0.87 9.73
CA VAL A 105 -21.46 -1.38 11.02
C VAL A 105 -20.39 -1.19 12.07
N LEU A 106 -20.79 -0.65 13.23
CA LEU A 106 -19.90 -0.42 14.36
C LEU A 106 -19.66 -1.70 15.16
N PHE A 107 -18.46 -1.83 15.70
CA PHE A 107 -18.10 -2.87 16.67
C PHE A 107 -17.09 -2.32 17.69
N LYS A 108 -16.96 -2.99 18.84
CA LYS A 108 -16.00 -2.57 19.86
C LYS A 108 -14.66 -3.29 19.65
N LEU A 109 -13.56 -2.55 19.62
CA LEU A 109 -12.21 -3.14 19.54
C LEU A 109 -11.92 -4.07 20.71
N ALA A 110 -12.48 -3.77 21.89
CA ALA A 110 -12.36 -4.62 23.08
C ALA A 110 -12.96 -6.04 22.90
N ASP A 111 -13.88 -6.23 21.94
CA ASP A 111 -14.44 -7.55 21.63
C ASP A 111 -13.45 -8.45 20.85
N LEU A 112 -12.43 -7.86 20.22
CA LEU A 112 -11.34 -8.60 19.58
C LEU A 112 -10.42 -9.26 20.61
N GLY A 113 -10.08 -8.53 21.68
CA GLY A 113 -9.11 -8.89 22.69
C GLY A 113 -8.06 -7.80 22.92
N PRO A 114 -6.94 -8.11 23.61
CA PRO A 114 -5.88 -7.13 23.88
C PRO A 114 -5.07 -6.80 22.61
N PRO A 115 -4.65 -5.53 22.41
CA PRO A 115 -3.84 -5.13 21.25
C PRO A 115 -2.59 -6.01 21.09
N ARG A 116 -2.25 -6.38 19.84
CA ARG A 116 -1.11 -7.27 19.53
C ARG A 116 -0.57 -7.01 18.12
N ILE A 117 0.62 -7.55 17.84
CA ILE A 117 1.28 -7.36 16.54
C ILE A 117 0.59 -8.19 15.46
N GLU A 118 0.15 -9.40 15.81
CA GLU A 118 -0.50 -10.33 14.89
C GLU A 118 -1.97 -9.93 14.64
N PRO A 119 -2.42 -9.82 13.37
CA PRO A 119 -3.81 -9.51 13.09
C PRO A 119 -4.80 -10.51 13.71
N TYR A 120 -6.01 -10.04 14.01
CA TYR A 120 -7.13 -10.92 14.35
C TYR A 120 -7.71 -11.49 13.07
N VAL A 121 -7.77 -12.82 12.97
CA VAL A 121 -8.48 -13.51 11.89
C VAL A 121 -9.93 -13.67 12.34
N LEU A 122 -10.86 -13.12 11.58
CA LEU A 122 -12.29 -13.14 11.86
C LEU A 122 -13.05 -13.82 10.73
N GLU A 123 -14.22 -14.35 11.07
CA GLU A 123 -15.16 -14.91 10.11
C GLU A 123 -16.40 -14.03 10.03
N CYS A 124 -16.75 -13.68 8.80
CA CYS A 124 -18.01 -13.03 8.49
C CYS A 124 -18.97 -14.07 7.92
N ARG A 125 -20.12 -14.22 8.56
CA ARG A 125 -21.13 -15.23 8.24
C ARG A 125 -22.41 -14.53 7.84
N VAL A 126 -22.90 -14.83 6.65
CA VAL A 126 -24.22 -14.42 6.17
C VAL A 126 -25.13 -15.62 6.21
N SER A 127 -26.30 -15.46 6.81
CA SER A 127 -27.36 -16.47 6.80
C SER A 127 -28.67 -15.88 6.31
N ASN A 128 -29.30 -16.55 5.35
CA ASN A 128 -30.71 -16.38 5.00
C ASN A 128 -31.36 -17.79 4.93
N PRO A 129 -32.69 -17.91 4.77
CA PRO A 129 -33.36 -19.23 4.74
C PRO A 129 -32.89 -20.19 3.62
N ILE A 130 -32.17 -19.70 2.61
CA ILE A 130 -31.84 -20.41 1.37
C ILE A 130 -30.31 -20.63 1.23
N LYS A 131 -29.50 -19.79 1.88
CA LYS A 131 -28.07 -19.65 1.62
C LYS A 131 -27.33 -19.28 2.90
N CYS A 132 -26.21 -19.96 3.11
CA CYS A 132 -25.22 -19.62 4.12
C CYS A 132 -23.88 -19.37 3.42
N LEU A 133 -23.27 -18.22 3.68
CA LEU A 133 -21.96 -17.86 3.15
C LEU A 133 -21.04 -17.47 4.29
N THR A 134 -19.78 -17.87 4.18
CA THR A 134 -18.74 -17.51 5.13
C THR A 134 -17.53 -17.02 4.37
N THR A 135 -16.94 -15.93 4.85
CA THR A 135 -15.65 -15.42 4.38
C THR A 135 -14.75 -15.09 5.57
N GLN A 136 -13.44 -15.16 5.37
CA GLN A 136 -12.45 -14.77 6.37
C GLN A 136 -11.84 -13.42 6.02
N PHE A 137 -11.54 -12.64 7.04
CA PHE A 137 -10.85 -11.37 6.90
C PHE A 137 -10.00 -11.09 8.14
N THR A 138 -9.14 -10.08 8.05
CA THR A 138 -8.26 -9.71 9.16
C THR A 138 -8.53 -8.30 9.66
N VAL A 139 -8.36 -8.12 10.97
CA VAL A 139 -8.35 -6.81 11.64
C VAL A 139 -7.00 -6.65 12.35
N SER A 140 -6.21 -5.68 11.94
CA SER A 140 -5.01 -5.29 12.70
C SER A 140 -5.38 -4.31 13.82
N PHE A 141 -5.10 -4.70 15.07
CA PHE A 141 -5.28 -3.86 16.26
C PHE A 141 -4.00 -3.85 17.08
N LEU A 142 -3.21 -2.79 16.90
CA LEU A 142 -1.81 -2.73 17.30
C LEU A 142 -1.63 -2.15 18.72
N PRO A 143 -0.61 -2.63 19.47
CA PRO A 143 -0.24 -2.06 20.77
C PRO A 143 0.28 -0.62 20.65
N PRO A 144 0.38 0.10 21.77
CA PRO A 144 0.93 1.45 21.77
C PRO A 144 2.32 1.47 21.14
N ASN A 145 2.60 2.52 20.38
CA ASN A 145 3.95 2.71 19.87
C ASN A 145 4.92 2.93 21.05
N PRO A 146 5.93 2.06 21.25
CA PRO A 146 6.83 2.15 22.39
C PRO A 146 7.67 3.43 22.41
N THR A 147 7.78 4.17 21.31
CA THR A 147 8.61 5.38 21.22
C THR A 147 7.82 6.70 21.25
N VAL A 148 6.50 6.67 21.50
CA VAL A 148 5.58 7.83 21.68
C VAL A 148 5.49 8.80 20.48
N SER A 149 6.39 8.71 19.51
CA SER A 149 6.65 9.72 18.47
C SER A 149 6.34 9.26 17.04
N GLY A 150 6.02 7.99 16.81
CA GLY A 150 5.71 7.51 15.45
C GLY A 150 4.26 7.74 15.05
N SER A 151 4.07 8.24 13.82
CA SER A 151 2.80 8.31 13.13
C SER A 151 2.47 6.98 12.44
N VAL A 152 1.19 6.63 12.32
CA VAL A 152 0.74 5.42 11.62
C VAL A 152 -0.15 5.83 10.45
N VAL A 153 0.28 5.52 9.24
CA VAL A 153 -0.54 5.64 8.03
C VAL A 153 -1.58 4.53 8.05
N ARG A 154 -2.84 4.89 7.80
CA ARG A 154 -3.96 3.96 7.78
C ARG A 154 -4.57 3.94 6.39
N LYS A 155 -5.14 2.80 6.00
CA LYS A 155 -6.00 2.70 4.81
C LYS A 155 -7.43 2.91 5.25
N ASN A 156 -8.16 3.78 4.55
CA ASN A 156 -9.60 3.90 4.66
C ASN A 156 -10.26 3.10 3.52
N ALA A 157 -11.03 2.08 3.85
CA ALA A 157 -11.72 1.23 2.88
C ALA A 157 -12.97 1.88 2.28
N GLU A 158 -13.56 2.87 2.94
CA GLU A 158 -14.74 3.61 2.46
C GLU A 158 -14.35 4.61 1.36
N SER A 159 -13.27 5.37 1.56
CA SER A 159 -12.77 6.32 0.57
C SER A 159 -11.73 5.73 -0.40
N GLY A 160 -11.11 4.59 -0.03
CA GLY A 160 -9.96 4.04 -0.73
C GLY A 160 -8.64 4.80 -0.49
N MET A 161 -8.66 5.85 0.33
CA MET A 161 -7.52 6.74 0.55
C MET A 161 -6.60 6.24 1.66
N LEU A 162 -5.35 6.72 1.64
CA LEU A 162 -4.52 6.69 2.83
C LEU A 162 -4.97 7.81 3.77
N GLU A 163 -4.87 7.58 5.06
CA GLU A 163 -5.15 8.55 6.11
C GLU A 163 -3.96 8.63 7.04
N VAL A 164 -3.65 9.85 7.45
CA VAL A 164 -2.53 10.15 8.34
C VAL A 164 -3.04 10.98 9.52
N PRO A 165 -2.38 10.93 10.69
CA PRO A 165 -2.69 11.84 11.79
C PRO A 165 -2.55 13.31 11.34
N GLY A 166 -3.59 14.09 11.60
CA GLY A 166 -3.62 15.54 11.51
C GLY A 166 -3.24 16.18 12.85
N ALA A 167 -3.40 17.51 12.92
CA ALA A 167 -3.32 18.22 14.19
C ALA A 167 -4.36 17.62 15.16
N GLU A 168 -3.97 17.47 16.43
CA GLU A 168 -4.85 17.01 17.52
C GLU A 168 -5.31 15.54 17.43
N GLY A 169 -4.70 14.72 16.56
CA GLY A 169 -4.96 13.27 16.50
C GLY A 169 -6.13 12.86 15.61
N SER A 170 -6.80 13.81 14.96
CA SER A 170 -7.77 13.52 13.89
C SER A 170 -7.10 12.81 12.71
N LEU A 171 -7.83 11.97 11.97
CA LEU A 171 -7.32 11.39 10.72
C LEU A 171 -7.66 12.33 9.56
N ARG A 172 -6.69 12.57 8.68
CA ARG A 172 -6.86 13.35 7.45
C ARG A 172 -6.50 12.50 6.23
N PRO A 173 -7.22 12.62 5.11
CA PRO A 173 -6.80 11.99 3.86
C PRO A 173 -5.40 12.44 3.44
N PHE A 174 -4.63 11.50 2.92
CA PHE A 174 -3.31 11.70 2.36
C PHE A 174 -3.28 11.08 0.96
N PHE A 175 -2.99 11.91 -0.02
CA PHE A 175 -2.74 11.49 -1.39
C PHE A 175 -1.31 11.88 -1.75
N PRO A 176 -0.40 10.91 -1.94
CA PRO A 176 0.97 11.23 -2.30
C PRO A 176 1.00 11.79 -3.72
N PHE A 177 1.38 13.07 -3.81
CA PHE A 177 1.47 13.83 -5.05
C PHE A 177 2.86 14.45 -5.17
N GLY A 178 3.57 14.05 -6.23
CA GLY A 178 4.90 14.59 -6.51
C GLY A 178 5.88 13.54 -7.00
N VAL A 179 7.13 13.68 -6.58
CA VAL A 179 8.30 12.93 -7.09
C VAL A 179 8.37 11.52 -6.48
N VAL A 180 7.22 10.84 -6.46
CA VAL A 180 7.06 9.40 -6.22
C VAL A 180 7.28 8.64 -7.52
N SER A 181 7.01 9.28 -8.66
CA SER A 181 7.22 8.71 -10.01
C SER A 181 8.63 8.95 -10.57
N PHE A 182 9.43 9.85 -9.97
CA PHE A 182 10.80 10.09 -10.39
C PHE A 182 11.76 9.89 -9.22
N TYR A 183 12.87 9.22 -9.47
CA TYR A 183 13.92 9.01 -8.48
C TYR A 183 14.69 10.32 -8.26
N CYS A 184 14.70 10.86 -7.03
CA CYS A 184 15.56 11.99 -6.68
C CYS A 184 16.88 11.47 -6.12
N SER A 185 18.01 11.75 -6.78
CA SER A 185 19.32 11.41 -6.22
C SER A 185 19.58 12.19 -4.92
N TYR A 186 19.82 11.47 -3.82
CA TYR A 186 20.19 12.05 -2.53
C TYR A 186 21.52 12.81 -2.62
N ASP A 187 22.57 12.18 -3.17
CA ASP A 187 23.93 12.73 -3.21
C ASP A 187 24.16 13.77 -4.31
N ASN A 188 23.13 14.17 -5.04
CA ASN A 188 23.24 15.15 -6.12
C ASN A 188 22.07 16.14 -6.10
N TYR A 189 20.89 15.70 -6.52
CA TYR A 189 19.73 16.59 -6.66
C TYR A 189 19.24 17.13 -5.30
N LEU A 190 19.25 16.29 -4.27
CA LEU A 190 18.88 16.64 -2.89
C LEU A 190 20.09 16.88 -1.98
N ALA A 191 21.29 17.02 -2.55
CA ALA A 191 22.48 17.30 -1.76
C ALA A 191 22.43 18.71 -1.18
N LEU A 192 22.96 18.90 0.03
CA LEU A 192 23.14 20.23 0.60
C LEU A 192 24.29 20.96 -0.13
N PRO A 193 24.19 22.28 -0.35
CA PRO A 193 23.11 23.19 0.09
C PRO A 193 21.91 23.29 -0.87
N ASN A 194 21.95 22.61 -2.03
CA ASN A 194 20.93 22.73 -3.09
C ASN A 194 19.52 22.35 -2.61
N ALA A 195 19.44 21.37 -1.69
CA ALA A 195 18.20 20.86 -1.13
C ALA A 195 17.21 21.94 -0.67
N THR A 196 17.69 23.03 -0.07
CA THR A 196 16.82 24.12 0.42
C THR A 196 16.00 24.74 -0.70
N SER A 197 16.64 25.05 -1.83
CA SER A 197 15.96 25.66 -2.99
C SER A 197 14.98 24.68 -3.65
N VAL A 198 15.36 23.41 -3.71
CA VAL A 198 14.53 22.32 -4.25
C VAL A 198 13.28 22.11 -3.40
N ILE A 199 13.43 22.08 -2.07
CA ILE A 199 12.30 21.94 -1.13
C ILE A 199 11.34 23.12 -1.24
N GLN A 200 11.86 24.35 -1.37
CA GLN A 200 11.01 25.52 -1.59
C GLN A 200 10.25 25.44 -2.91
N ASP A 201 10.89 24.96 -3.98
CA ASP A 201 10.24 24.76 -5.26
C ASP A 201 9.14 23.69 -5.20
N PHE A 202 9.39 22.59 -4.49
CA PHE A 202 8.40 21.55 -4.23
C PHE A 202 7.16 22.13 -3.53
N ARG A 203 7.35 22.91 -2.47
CA ARG A 203 6.23 23.57 -1.77
C ARG A 203 5.43 24.48 -2.70
N ARG A 204 6.10 25.30 -3.53
CA ARG A 204 5.43 26.20 -4.48
C ARG A 204 4.58 25.44 -5.51
N ARG A 205 5.00 24.24 -5.89
CA ARG A 205 4.30 23.39 -6.87
C ARG A 205 3.23 22.48 -6.24
N GLY A 206 3.05 22.52 -4.92
CA GLY A 206 2.14 21.63 -4.21
C GLY A 206 2.62 20.17 -4.15
N ILE A 207 3.91 19.92 -4.38
CA ILE A 207 4.52 18.60 -4.18
C ILE A 207 4.54 18.30 -2.68
N ASN A 208 3.96 17.16 -2.29
CA ASN A 208 3.83 16.77 -0.89
C ASN A 208 4.58 15.47 -0.57
N THR A 209 5.22 14.85 -1.55
CA THR A 209 5.97 13.60 -1.38
C THR A 209 7.22 13.55 -2.26
N VAL A 210 8.32 13.03 -1.72
CA VAL A 210 9.59 12.81 -2.43
C VAL A 210 10.13 11.41 -2.17
N HIS A 211 10.80 10.81 -3.16
CA HIS A 211 11.57 9.57 -3.02
C HIS A 211 13.08 9.83 -3.17
N PRO A 212 13.81 10.05 -2.06
CA PRO A 212 15.26 10.19 -2.06
C PRO A 212 15.93 8.82 -2.28
N VAL A 213 16.68 8.69 -3.37
CA VAL A 213 17.48 7.51 -3.68
C VAL A 213 18.89 7.70 -3.16
N PRO A 214 19.37 6.83 -2.24
CA PRO A 214 20.76 6.88 -1.80
C PRO A 214 21.69 6.50 -2.94
N GLY A 215 22.84 7.18 -3.05
CA GLY A 215 23.98 6.68 -3.80
C GLY A 215 24.66 5.50 -3.11
N PHE A 216 25.78 5.06 -3.67
CA PHE A 216 26.57 3.95 -3.15
C PHE A 216 27.95 4.47 -2.70
N PRO A 217 28.41 4.22 -1.46
CA PRO A 217 27.73 3.48 -0.38
C PRO A 217 26.59 4.27 0.27
N TYR A 218 25.54 3.56 0.72
CA TYR A 218 24.24 4.14 1.12
C TYR A 218 24.32 5.10 2.30
N PHE A 219 23.66 6.26 2.18
CA PHE A 219 23.36 7.17 3.29
C PHE A 219 24.51 7.33 4.31
N THR A 220 25.73 7.49 3.77
CA THR A 220 26.98 7.47 4.56
C THR A 220 27.05 8.64 5.52
N ASN A 221 26.48 9.79 5.14
CA ASN A 221 26.37 10.96 5.99
C ASN A 221 24.99 11.05 6.67
N ARG A 222 24.90 10.46 7.87
CA ARG A 222 23.65 10.46 8.65
C ARG A 222 23.21 11.86 9.12
N THR A 223 24.17 12.77 9.31
CA THR A 223 23.86 14.14 9.76
C THR A 223 23.18 14.92 8.65
N GLU A 224 23.70 14.88 7.43
CA GLU A 224 23.07 15.54 6.27
C GLU A 224 21.70 14.95 5.97
N LEU A 225 21.55 13.63 6.09
CA LEU A 225 20.29 12.95 5.88
C LEU A 225 19.24 13.37 6.92
N GLN A 226 19.65 13.51 8.18
CA GLN A 226 18.77 14.02 9.23
C GLN A 226 18.35 15.48 8.94
N ILE A 227 19.28 16.34 8.50
CA ILE A 227 18.99 17.73 8.12
C ILE A 227 18.00 17.79 6.96
N LEU A 228 18.22 17.00 5.91
CA LEU A 228 17.33 16.91 4.75
C LEU A 228 15.92 16.50 5.17
N PHE A 229 15.80 15.44 5.97
CA PHE A 229 14.51 14.90 6.38
C PHE A 229 13.77 15.86 7.31
N THR A 230 14.47 16.51 8.24
CA THR A 230 13.89 17.59 9.06
C THR A 230 13.39 18.73 8.19
N SER A 231 14.17 19.15 7.18
CA SER A 231 13.77 20.22 6.25
C SER A 231 12.54 19.85 5.41
N LEU A 232 12.42 18.59 4.98
CA LEU A 232 11.26 18.08 4.27
C LEU A 232 10.02 18.03 5.17
N GLN A 233 10.17 17.62 6.42
CA GLN A 233 9.10 17.60 7.41
C GLN A 233 8.58 19.01 7.72
N GLU A 234 9.48 19.97 7.96
CA GLU A 234 9.11 21.38 8.17
C GLU A 234 8.40 21.99 6.94
N ALA A 235 8.69 21.45 5.75
CA ALA A 235 8.01 21.78 4.51
C ALA A 235 6.66 21.08 4.32
N GLY A 236 6.30 20.11 5.16
CA GLY A 236 5.11 19.27 5.01
C GLY A 236 5.22 18.25 3.87
N ILE A 237 6.44 17.84 3.52
CA ILE A 237 6.75 16.92 2.43
C ILE A 237 7.09 15.55 3.02
N TRP A 238 6.29 14.55 2.66
CA TRP A 238 6.46 13.15 3.05
C TRP A 238 7.64 12.51 2.33
N VAL A 239 8.31 11.59 3.02
CA VAL A 239 9.43 10.85 2.45
C VAL A 239 9.02 9.43 2.15
N GLN A 240 9.14 9.04 0.90
CA GLN A 240 9.16 7.64 0.51
C GLN A 240 10.58 7.11 0.69
N TYR A 241 10.84 6.39 1.79
CA TYR A 241 12.18 5.90 2.09
C TYR A 241 12.54 4.71 1.20
N ASP A 242 13.69 4.80 0.52
CA ASP A 242 14.21 3.76 -0.34
C ASP A 242 14.85 2.62 0.47
N THR A 243 14.22 1.44 0.43
CA THR A 243 14.71 0.24 1.14
C THR A 243 15.42 -0.76 0.24
N ARG A 244 15.65 -0.44 -1.04
CA ARG A 244 16.05 -1.40 -2.11
C ARG A 244 17.24 -2.28 -1.74
N HIS A 245 18.15 -1.77 -0.92
CA HIS A 245 19.37 -2.48 -0.53
C HIS A 245 19.47 -2.84 0.94
N SER A 246 18.52 -2.41 1.77
CA SER A 246 18.50 -2.66 3.21
C SER A 246 17.35 -3.55 3.67
N TYR A 247 16.34 -3.82 2.83
CA TYR A 247 15.11 -4.51 3.25
C TYR A 247 15.34 -5.94 3.79
N ARG A 248 16.35 -6.66 3.27
CA ARG A 248 16.70 -8.01 3.77
C ARG A 248 17.60 -7.98 5.00
N ASN A 249 18.26 -6.85 5.27
CA ASN A 249 19.18 -6.70 6.39
C ASN A 249 18.52 -5.86 7.48
N ARG A 250 17.86 -6.54 8.43
CA ARG A 250 17.14 -5.91 9.54
C ARG A 250 18.02 -4.91 10.31
N THR A 251 19.29 -5.25 10.55
CA THR A 251 20.22 -4.36 11.25
C THR A 251 20.47 -3.08 10.44
N GLN A 252 20.72 -3.19 9.14
CA GLN A 252 20.93 -2.04 8.27
C GLN A 252 19.66 -1.19 8.13
N TYR A 253 18.50 -1.82 8.00
CA TYR A 253 17.21 -1.14 7.95
C TYR A 253 16.95 -0.36 9.25
N VAL A 254 17.04 -1.02 10.41
CA VAL A 254 16.82 -0.38 11.72
C VAL A 254 17.85 0.72 11.95
N CYS A 255 19.13 0.49 11.69
CA CYS A 255 20.16 1.51 11.89
C CYS A 255 20.00 2.74 10.98
N SER A 256 19.40 2.58 9.81
CA SER A 256 19.19 3.70 8.87
C SER A 256 17.87 4.42 9.16
N VAL A 257 16.79 3.68 9.43
CA VAL A 257 15.43 4.21 9.54
C VAL A 257 15.05 4.58 10.98
N ALA A 258 15.50 3.84 11.99
CA ALA A 258 15.08 4.07 13.38
C ALA A 258 15.47 5.46 13.92
N PRO A 259 16.67 6.02 13.66
CA PRO A 259 17.00 7.38 14.07
C PRO A 259 16.03 8.43 13.50
N MET A 260 15.49 8.17 12.31
CA MET A 260 14.57 9.07 11.61
C MET A 260 13.14 8.95 12.17
N LEU A 261 12.68 7.73 12.45
CA LEU A 261 11.36 7.48 13.02
C LEU A 261 11.21 8.06 14.44
N LEU A 262 12.32 8.16 15.20
CA LEU A 262 12.33 8.76 16.54
C LEU A 262 12.05 10.28 16.52
N ASN A 263 12.23 10.95 15.38
CA ASN A 263 12.05 12.40 15.23
C ASN A 263 10.71 12.79 14.59
N LYS A 264 9.69 11.91 14.65
CA LYS A 264 8.34 12.15 14.08
C LYS A 264 8.32 12.37 12.57
N LEU A 265 9.28 11.82 11.84
CA LEU A 265 9.33 12.00 10.40
C LEU A 265 8.17 11.27 9.71
N GLU A 266 7.48 12.00 8.84
CA GLU A 266 6.37 11.50 8.01
C GLU A 266 6.93 10.65 6.85
N ILE A 267 7.24 9.39 7.15
CA ILE A 267 7.90 8.44 6.24
C ILE A 267 6.96 7.27 5.93
N PHE A 268 6.91 6.86 4.68
CA PHE A 268 6.45 5.52 4.30
C PHE A 268 7.54 4.80 3.51
N GLY A 269 7.72 3.50 3.76
CA GLY A 269 8.77 2.71 3.09
C GLY A 269 8.30 2.19 1.74
N LEU A 270 9.16 2.28 0.72
CA LEU A 270 8.93 1.59 -0.55
C LEU A 270 9.99 0.51 -0.76
N TRP A 271 9.52 -0.65 -1.25
CA TRP A 271 10.33 -1.80 -1.60
C TRP A 271 10.13 -2.15 -3.09
N TYR A 272 11.20 -2.62 -3.74
CA TYR A 272 11.20 -3.25 -5.06
C TYR A 272 11.77 -4.66 -4.94
#